data_AF-A0A7S1BK49-F1
#
_entry.id   AF-A0A7S1BK49-F1
#
_cell.length_a   1.000
_cell.length_b   1.000
_cell.length_c   1.000
_cell.angle_alpha   90.00
_cell.angle_beta   90.00
_cell.angle_gamma   90.00
#
_symmetry.space_group_name_H-M   'P 1'
#
loop_
_entity.id
_entity.type
_entity.pdbx_description
1 polymer ?
#
loop_
_entity_poly.entity_id
_entity_poly.type
_entity_poly.pdbx_seq_one_letter_code
_entity_poly.pdbx_strand_id
1 'polypeptide(L)'
;MDLETLVHGPLKIPEKPNESGSNVIENDIENNNFTIVPHFSNAGDDDAESSNTPNIDGDDSLTIIAHAELVLSGHDSVFQEKSSKWTLLQKLTLSIDGFIAIGLGVMLYIIFSSRNEEIEQSNIGQFITDWISDGSVVKDIESWDVSRVFDMSFLFEDISFNADLSMWDVSSVSAAKGMFHIAKLFNSNLHLWDVSSIITMDMMFEGAASFNGDISSWNVAKVETMSAMFSGARSFNQNLSMWDIFQVKSFQEMFEGAVKFKQTLCWETEAALDGDIFHNSGGCFCRKIVVDIFSEISSWLENPEEQDCENYNIDTWDVSNVGTMRSIFDVERIDSATNFNKSIASWDVSGSTDMNRAFYKAEKFNQDISQWDVSSCIDMGSMFEGATEFGHDLSTWNLANVEIIENMFKDAISYKYDLCLDVMDSGLVLEDIFHGSFGCFCTPIKEYVTDIFASVEEFYDNSRISRCNHRKISDWNISAFTNLDSLFDSRTNFNENIGDWD
;
A
#
# COMPACT_ATOMS: atom_id res chain seq x y z
N MET A 1 -7.20 -56.92 31.74
CA MET A 1 -7.96 -56.43 30.57
C MET A 1 -7.17 -55.25 30.03
N ASP A 2 -5.96 -55.42 29.50
CA ASP A 2 -5.51 -56.28 28.37
C ASP A 2 -6.20 -55.91 27.05
N LEU A 3 -5.45 -55.27 26.14
CA LEU A 3 -4.94 -55.78 24.82
C LEU A 3 -6.00 -55.57 23.72
N GLU A 4 -5.74 -55.02 22.52
CA GLU A 4 -4.67 -55.23 21.50
C GLU A 4 -4.52 -53.91 20.65
N THR A 5 -3.35 -53.37 20.23
CA THR A 5 -2.36 -53.79 19.20
C THR A 5 -2.99 -54.20 17.85
N LEU A 6 -2.54 -53.87 16.63
CA LEU A 6 -1.36 -53.28 16.01
C LEU A 6 -1.73 -53.13 14.51
N VAL A 7 -1.11 -52.26 13.70
CA VAL A 7 -0.31 -52.63 12.51
C VAL A 7 0.38 -51.40 11.91
N HIS A 8 1.68 -51.60 11.71
CA HIS A 8 2.78 -50.80 11.20
C HIS A 8 2.60 -50.07 9.84
N GLY A 9 3.14 -48.85 9.75
CA GLY A 9 4.52 -48.59 9.28
C GLY A 9 4.76 -48.36 7.77
N PRO A 10 5.50 -47.29 7.36
CA PRO A 10 5.71 -46.87 5.96
C PRO A 10 7.03 -47.39 5.35
N LEU A 11 7.21 -47.28 4.02
CA LEU A 11 8.51 -47.49 3.35
C LEU A 11 8.68 -46.65 2.06
N LYS A 12 9.85 -46.02 1.93
CA LYS A 12 10.37 -45.24 0.80
C LYS A 12 11.13 -46.12 -0.24
N ILE A 13 11.03 -45.68 -1.50
CA ILE A 13 11.86 -45.78 -2.75
C ILE A 13 13.21 -46.55 -2.74
N PRO A 14 13.65 -47.14 -3.89
CA PRO A 14 14.69 -46.48 -4.73
C PRO A 14 14.57 -46.66 -6.28
N GLU A 15 15.44 -45.95 -7.02
CA GLU A 15 15.50 -45.69 -8.48
C GLU A 15 16.12 -46.79 -9.41
N LYS A 16 15.71 -46.77 -10.72
CA LYS A 16 16.39 -47.02 -12.05
C LYS A 16 17.33 -48.25 -12.29
N PRO A 17 17.74 -48.68 -13.53
CA PRO A 17 17.67 -48.07 -14.90
C PRO A 17 17.30 -49.00 -16.12
N ASN A 18 17.19 -48.38 -17.31
CA ASN A 18 17.29 -48.82 -18.75
C ASN A 18 17.30 -50.31 -19.19
N GLU A 19 16.53 -50.66 -20.24
CA GLU A 19 17.01 -51.00 -21.61
C GLU A 19 15.91 -51.48 -22.60
N SER A 20 16.07 -51.03 -23.85
CA SER A 20 15.68 -51.54 -25.20
C SER A 20 14.64 -52.67 -25.41
N GLY A 21 13.80 -52.48 -26.45
CA GLY A 21 13.21 -53.60 -27.21
C GLY A 21 12.02 -53.20 -28.12
N SER A 22 12.26 -53.15 -29.43
CA SER A 22 11.33 -52.80 -30.51
C SER A 22 10.25 -53.85 -30.81
N ASN A 23 9.06 -53.39 -31.28
CA ASN A 23 8.26 -53.89 -32.43
C ASN A 23 6.90 -53.15 -32.39
N VAL A 24 6.68 -52.11 -33.20
CA VAL A 24 6.09 -52.14 -34.56
C VAL A 24 4.80 -52.97 -34.64
N ILE A 25 3.64 -52.30 -34.78
CA ILE A 25 2.74 -52.38 -35.95
C ILE A 25 1.84 -51.11 -35.97
N GLU A 26 1.84 -50.52 -37.16
CA GLU A 26 1.06 -49.46 -37.79
C GLU A 26 -0.37 -49.19 -37.28
N ASN A 27 -0.73 -47.90 -37.19
CA ASN A 27 -1.84 -47.36 -37.96
C ASN A 27 -1.72 -45.84 -38.12
N ASP A 28 -1.89 -45.43 -39.37
CA ASP A 28 -1.81 -44.08 -39.92
C ASP A 28 -2.84 -43.10 -39.32
N ILE A 29 -2.43 -41.84 -39.19
CA ILE A 29 -3.01 -40.63 -39.80
C ILE A 29 -2.25 -39.42 -39.22
N GLU A 30 -1.41 -38.80 -40.05
CA GLU A 30 -0.61 -37.63 -39.71
C GLU A 30 -1.46 -36.38 -39.47
N ASN A 31 -1.25 -35.78 -38.30
CA ASN A 31 -1.58 -34.40 -37.99
C ASN A 31 -0.52 -33.47 -38.59
N ASN A 32 -0.98 -32.44 -39.30
CA ASN A 32 -0.19 -31.28 -39.68
C ASN A 32 0.26 -30.52 -38.41
N ASN A 33 1.53 -30.65 -38.02
CA ASN A 33 2.22 -29.68 -37.18
C ASN A 33 3.02 -28.74 -38.09
N PHE A 34 2.68 -27.45 -38.06
CA PHE A 34 3.53 -26.38 -38.57
C PHE A 34 4.64 -26.11 -37.54
N THR A 35 5.87 -26.50 -37.88
CA THR A 35 7.09 -26.05 -37.20
C THR A 35 7.53 -24.73 -37.82
N ILE A 36 7.59 -23.68 -37.02
CA ILE A 36 8.23 -22.41 -37.37
C ILE A 36 9.74 -22.61 -37.26
N VAL A 37 10.47 -22.47 -38.37
CA VAL A 37 11.93 -22.36 -38.39
C VAL A 37 12.28 -20.91 -38.73
N PRO A 38 12.94 -20.15 -37.84
CA PRO A 38 13.44 -18.83 -38.16
C PRO A 38 14.77 -18.95 -38.91
N HIS A 39 14.84 -18.40 -40.13
CA HIS A 39 16.12 -18.17 -40.79
C HIS A 39 16.62 -16.76 -40.49
N PHE A 40 17.58 -16.69 -39.57
CA PHE A 40 18.60 -15.64 -39.54
C PHE A 40 19.64 -15.94 -40.62
N SER A 41 20.01 -14.95 -41.41
CA SER A 41 21.24 -14.97 -42.21
C SER A 41 22.08 -13.74 -41.86
N ASN A 42 23.12 -13.96 -41.06
CA ASN A 42 24.29 -13.09 -41.00
C ASN A 42 25.18 -13.39 -42.22
N ALA A 43 25.67 -12.34 -42.87
CA ALA A 43 26.89 -12.38 -43.66
C ALA A 43 27.70 -11.13 -43.32
N GLY A 44 28.85 -11.33 -42.66
CA GLY A 44 29.91 -10.34 -42.52
C GLY A 44 31.05 -10.70 -43.47
N ASP A 45 31.58 -9.70 -44.17
CA ASP A 45 32.94 -9.16 -44.02
C ASP A 45 33.48 -8.57 -45.33
N ASP A 46 33.82 -7.28 -45.23
CA ASP A 46 34.99 -6.54 -45.74
C ASP A 46 35.52 -6.80 -47.17
N ASP A 47 35.50 -5.78 -48.03
CA ASP A 47 36.62 -4.81 -48.17
C ASP A 47 36.43 -3.83 -49.34
N ALA A 48 37.12 -2.71 -49.24
CA ALA A 48 37.00 -1.47 -50.02
C ALA A 48 37.44 -1.53 -51.50
N GLU A 49 36.82 -0.69 -52.36
CA GLU A 49 37.44 0.50 -52.99
C GLU A 49 36.67 1.02 -54.23
N SER A 50 36.33 2.31 -54.15
CA SER A 50 36.43 3.34 -55.20
C SER A 50 35.56 3.31 -56.49
N SER A 51 34.79 4.40 -56.59
CA SER A 51 34.72 5.34 -57.72
C SER A 51 33.75 5.09 -58.89
N ASN A 52 33.10 6.23 -59.23
CA ASN A 52 32.48 6.62 -60.49
C ASN A 52 31.01 6.25 -60.76
N THR A 53 30.15 7.26 -60.54
CA THR A 53 28.96 7.56 -61.37
C THR A 53 29.42 7.98 -62.79
N PRO A 54 28.62 7.83 -63.87
CA PRO A 54 27.35 8.55 -64.05
C PRO A 54 26.19 7.83 -64.80
N ASN A 55 24.97 8.08 -64.30
CA ASN A 55 23.77 8.56 -64.99
C ASN A 55 23.56 8.27 -66.50
N ILE A 56 22.50 7.52 -66.88
CA ILE A 56 21.67 7.73 -68.09
C ILE A 56 20.24 7.19 -67.84
N ASP A 57 19.27 7.99 -68.30
CA ASP A 57 17.81 7.81 -68.42
C ASP A 57 17.30 6.47 -69.00
N GLY A 58 16.05 6.12 -68.70
CA GLY A 58 15.33 5.06 -69.42
C GLY A 58 13.97 4.71 -68.83
N ASP A 59 12.96 5.49 -69.22
CA ASP A 59 11.52 5.22 -69.16
C ASP A 59 11.17 3.81 -69.67
N ASP A 60 10.36 3.06 -68.91
CA ASP A 60 9.38 2.13 -69.48
C ASP A 60 8.38 1.71 -68.39
N SER A 61 7.21 2.34 -68.48
CA SER A 61 5.99 1.98 -67.78
C SER A 61 5.41 0.68 -68.33
N LEU A 62 5.36 -0.38 -67.50
CA LEU A 62 4.55 -1.56 -67.78
C LEU A 62 3.38 -1.64 -66.80
N THR A 63 2.23 -1.16 -67.28
CA THR A 63 0.92 -1.33 -66.64
C THR A 63 0.47 -2.78 -66.84
N ILE A 64 0.48 -3.59 -65.77
CA ILE A 64 -0.23 -4.88 -65.75
C ILE A 64 -1.55 -4.66 -65.01
N ILE A 65 -2.64 -4.61 -65.79
CA ILE A 65 -4.01 -4.70 -65.30
C ILE A 65 -4.29 -6.17 -65.03
N ALA A 66 -4.31 -6.58 -63.76
CA ALA A 66 -4.85 -7.86 -63.34
C ALA A 66 -6.24 -7.64 -62.74
N HIS A 67 -7.27 -8.04 -63.50
CA HIS A 67 -8.61 -8.28 -62.98
C HIS A 67 -8.57 -9.48 -62.03
N ALA A 68 -8.97 -9.30 -60.77
CA ALA A 68 -9.27 -10.40 -59.86
C ALA A 68 -10.77 -10.34 -59.51
N GLU A 69 -11.53 -11.29 -60.03
CA GLU A 69 -12.89 -11.58 -59.57
C GLU A 69 -12.82 -12.22 -58.16
N LEU A 70 -13.50 -11.61 -57.20
CA LEU A 70 -13.65 -12.13 -55.84
C LEU A 70 -14.87 -13.06 -55.81
N VAL A 71 -14.65 -14.37 -55.74
CA VAL A 71 -15.70 -15.37 -55.49
C VAL A 71 -15.89 -15.53 -53.98
N LEU A 72 -16.97 -14.96 -53.42
CA LEU A 72 -17.42 -15.22 -52.05
C LEU A 72 -18.30 -16.47 -52.04
N SER A 73 -17.79 -17.60 -51.55
CA SER A 73 -18.60 -18.76 -51.16
C SER A 73 -18.92 -18.67 -49.67
N GLY A 74 -20.21 -18.50 -49.36
CA GLY A 74 -20.70 -18.27 -48.02
C GLY A 74 -20.71 -19.49 -47.10
N HIS A 75 -20.75 -19.20 -45.81
CA HIS A 75 -21.35 -20.05 -44.79
C HIS A 75 -21.82 -19.16 -43.63
N ASP A 76 -23.01 -18.58 -43.80
CA ASP A 76 -23.78 -17.96 -42.71
C ASP A 76 -24.76 -19.01 -42.18
N SER A 77 -24.55 -19.45 -40.94
CA SER A 77 -25.64 -19.98 -40.13
C SER A 77 -25.30 -19.85 -38.65
N VAL A 78 -26.22 -19.20 -37.93
CA VAL A 78 -26.37 -19.05 -36.47
C VAL A 78 -26.05 -17.63 -35.99
N PHE A 79 -27.06 -16.75 -36.03
CA PHE A 79 -27.61 -16.05 -34.86
C PHE A 79 -28.87 -15.28 -35.31
N GLN A 80 -30.04 -15.81 -34.96
CA GLN A 80 -31.30 -15.07 -35.05
C GLN A 80 -31.59 -14.36 -33.72
N GLU A 81 -32.26 -13.21 -33.87
CA GLU A 81 -32.94 -12.38 -32.86
C GLU A 81 -32.09 -11.50 -31.94
N LYS A 82 -32.03 -10.21 -32.27
CA LYS A 82 -32.85 -9.17 -31.60
C LYS A 82 -32.71 -7.79 -32.26
N SER A 83 -33.80 -7.03 -32.15
CA SER A 83 -33.92 -5.57 -32.34
C SER A 83 -34.51 -5.10 -33.68
N SER A 84 -35.84 -4.95 -33.65
CA SER A 84 -36.78 -4.44 -34.65
C SER A 84 -36.61 -2.95 -35.03
N LYS A 85 -35.39 -2.40 -34.99
CA LYS A 85 -35.09 -1.01 -35.40
C LYS A 85 -34.43 -0.88 -36.78
N TRP A 86 -33.99 -1.99 -37.38
CA TRP A 86 -33.20 -1.98 -38.63
C TRP A 86 -34.02 -1.94 -39.92
N THR A 87 -35.30 -2.31 -39.89
CA THR A 87 -36.14 -2.44 -41.10
C THR A 87 -36.59 -1.12 -41.72
N LEU A 88 -36.41 0.02 -41.02
CA LEU A 88 -36.75 1.35 -41.55
C LEU A 88 -35.60 2.00 -42.33
N LEU A 89 -34.34 1.70 -42.00
CA LEU A 89 -33.18 2.35 -42.60
C LEU A 89 -32.79 1.75 -43.97
N GLN A 90 -33.06 0.46 -44.18
CA GLN A 90 -32.81 -0.22 -45.46
C GLN A 90 -33.67 0.32 -46.63
N LYS A 91 -34.77 1.03 -46.35
CA LYS A 91 -35.63 1.60 -47.39
C LYS A 91 -35.20 2.99 -47.87
N LEU A 92 -34.21 3.62 -47.23
CA LEU A 92 -33.77 4.99 -47.55
C LEU A 92 -32.47 5.06 -48.37
N THR A 93 -31.80 3.94 -48.65
CA THR A 93 -30.51 3.89 -49.38
C THR A 93 -30.60 3.54 -50.87
N LEU A 94 -31.79 3.59 -51.48
CA LEU A 94 -31.98 3.38 -52.92
C LEU A 94 -32.47 4.67 -53.62
N SER A 95 -31.74 5.77 -53.44
CA SER A 95 -31.80 6.93 -54.33
C SER A 95 -30.74 7.93 -53.90
N ILE A 96 -29.57 7.89 -54.54
CA ILE A 96 -28.73 9.03 -54.93
C ILE A 96 -27.45 8.44 -55.53
N ASP A 97 -27.17 8.85 -56.76
CA ASP A 97 -26.19 8.30 -57.68
C ASP A 97 -24.74 8.34 -57.20
N GLY A 98 -23.97 7.42 -57.78
CA GLY A 98 -22.56 7.18 -57.51
C GLY A 98 -21.67 8.42 -57.58
N PHE A 99 -20.54 8.30 -56.88
CA PHE A 99 -19.46 9.28 -56.63
C PHE A 99 -19.42 9.96 -55.26
N ILE A 100 -20.48 9.90 -54.44
CA ILE A 100 -20.38 10.26 -52.99
C ILE A 100 -20.23 9.00 -52.11
N ALA A 101 -20.58 7.82 -52.63
CA ALA A 101 -20.59 6.56 -51.88
C ALA A 101 -19.21 6.00 -51.47
N ILE A 102 -18.11 6.42 -52.11
CA ILE A 102 -16.77 5.96 -51.71
C ILE A 102 -16.22 6.83 -50.57
N GLY A 103 -16.48 8.14 -50.60
CA GLY A 103 -16.12 9.05 -49.50
C GLY A 103 -16.98 8.84 -48.25
N LEU A 104 -18.30 8.73 -48.41
CA LEU A 104 -19.20 8.39 -47.31
C LEU A 104 -19.13 6.92 -46.92
N GLY A 105 -18.76 6.00 -47.81
CA GLY A 105 -18.61 4.58 -47.48
C GLY A 105 -17.35 4.30 -46.68
N VAL A 106 -16.24 5.00 -46.97
CA VAL A 106 -15.01 4.93 -46.16
C VAL A 106 -15.16 5.74 -44.87
N MET A 107 -15.84 6.90 -44.89
CA MET A 107 -16.20 7.60 -43.65
C MET A 107 -17.22 6.82 -42.82
N LEU A 108 -18.23 6.17 -43.40
CA LEU A 108 -19.13 5.29 -42.67
C LEU A 108 -18.43 4.00 -42.23
N TYR A 109 -17.46 3.46 -42.97
CA TYR A 109 -16.66 2.32 -42.52
C TYR A 109 -15.75 2.71 -41.35
N ILE A 110 -15.14 3.90 -41.38
CA ILE A 110 -14.35 4.45 -40.26
C ILE A 110 -15.25 4.83 -39.07
N ILE A 111 -16.46 5.35 -39.32
CA ILE A 111 -17.48 5.70 -38.30
C ILE A 111 -18.27 4.46 -37.82
N PHE A 112 -18.29 3.34 -38.55
CA PHE A 112 -18.82 2.04 -38.11
C PHE A 112 -17.75 1.10 -37.53
N SER A 113 -16.46 1.33 -37.83
CA SER A 113 -15.33 0.63 -37.20
C SER A 113 -15.06 1.12 -35.78
N SER A 114 -15.62 2.25 -35.36
CA SER A 114 -15.87 2.52 -33.93
C SER A 114 -17.07 1.70 -33.45
N ARG A 115 -16.94 0.38 -33.53
CA ARG A 115 -17.85 -0.54 -32.84
C ARG A 115 -17.77 -0.21 -31.35
N ASN A 116 -18.94 -0.15 -30.71
CA ASN A 116 -19.11 -0.48 -29.29
C ASN A 116 -18.73 -1.97 -29.08
N GLU A 117 -17.51 -2.37 -29.43
CA GLU A 117 -16.97 -3.65 -29.01
C GLU A 117 -16.56 -3.51 -27.56
N GLU A 118 -17.24 -4.26 -26.70
CA GLU A 118 -16.86 -4.40 -25.30
C GLU A 118 -15.43 -4.94 -25.25
N ILE A 119 -14.57 -4.34 -24.43
CA ILE A 119 -13.22 -4.85 -24.23
C ILE A 119 -13.33 -6.09 -23.35
N GLU A 120 -12.77 -7.19 -23.84
CA GLU A 120 -12.77 -8.50 -23.20
C GLU A 120 -11.41 -9.17 -23.44
N GLN A 121 -11.16 -10.30 -22.77
CA GLN A 121 -9.86 -10.97 -22.86
C GLN A 121 -9.38 -11.22 -24.30
N SER A 122 -10.30 -11.59 -25.20
CA SER A 122 -10.01 -11.95 -26.60
C SER A 122 -9.49 -10.79 -27.44
N ASN A 123 -9.78 -9.53 -27.08
CA ASN A 123 -9.52 -8.38 -27.95
C ASN A 123 -8.65 -7.30 -27.32
N ILE A 124 -8.41 -7.29 -26.00
CA ILE A 124 -7.67 -6.19 -25.34
C ILE A 124 -6.27 -5.96 -25.93
N GLY A 125 -5.54 -7.01 -26.32
CA GLY A 125 -4.23 -6.86 -26.98
C GLY A 125 -4.29 -6.14 -28.33
N GLN A 126 -5.38 -6.35 -29.09
CA GLN A 126 -5.60 -5.63 -30.35
C GLN A 126 -5.94 -4.15 -30.08
N PHE A 127 -6.80 -3.87 -29.10
CA PHE A 127 -7.11 -2.50 -28.67
C PHE A 127 -5.84 -1.73 -28.29
N ILE A 128 -4.94 -2.36 -27.53
CA ILE A 128 -3.64 -1.78 -27.18
C ILE A 128 -2.77 -1.55 -28.42
N THR A 129 -2.68 -2.53 -29.33
CA THR A 129 -1.92 -2.40 -30.58
C THR A 129 -2.45 -1.24 -31.45
N ASP A 130 -3.77 -1.11 -31.56
CA ASP A 130 -4.42 -0.04 -32.31
C ASP A 130 -4.18 1.32 -31.64
N TRP A 131 -4.23 1.38 -30.31
CA TRP A 131 -3.93 2.59 -29.55
C TRP A 131 -2.48 3.06 -29.70
N ILE A 132 -1.50 2.15 -29.68
CA ILE A 132 -0.07 2.48 -29.89
C ILE A 132 0.17 2.97 -31.33
N SER A 133 -0.47 2.32 -32.31
CA SER A 133 -0.21 2.58 -33.74
C SER A 133 -0.94 3.82 -34.27
N ASP A 134 -2.14 4.13 -33.78
CA ASP A 134 -2.92 5.30 -34.16
C ASP A 134 -3.85 5.76 -33.03
N GLY A 135 -3.31 6.50 -32.06
CA GLY A 135 -4.05 7.09 -30.94
C GLY A 135 -5.15 8.09 -31.31
N SER A 136 -5.44 8.30 -32.60
CA SER A 136 -6.58 9.09 -33.09
C SER A 136 -7.84 8.26 -33.35
N VAL A 137 -7.73 6.93 -33.43
CA VAL A 137 -8.82 6.01 -33.81
C VAL A 137 -9.47 5.34 -32.59
N VAL A 138 -8.70 5.10 -31.51
CA VAL A 138 -9.19 4.55 -30.26
C VAL A 138 -9.20 5.66 -29.20
N LYS A 139 -10.35 5.92 -28.58
CA LYS A 139 -10.53 6.96 -27.53
C LYS A 139 -9.49 6.83 -26.41
N ASP A 140 -9.25 7.96 -25.74
CA ASP A 140 -8.74 8.11 -24.36
C ASP A 140 -8.78 6.79 -23.57
N ILE A 141 -7.60 6.18 -23.41
CA ILE A 141 -7.39 4.88 -22.74
C ILE A 141 -7.92 4.90 -21.30
N GLU A 142 -8.00 6.09 -20.70
CA GLU A 142 -8.57 6.34 -19.37
C GLU A 142 -10.04 5.90 -19.26
N SER A 143 -10.77 5.86 -20.39
CA SER A 143 -12.22 5.57 -20.45
C SER A 143 -12.58 4.12 -20.79
N TRP A 144 -11.58 3.25 -20.94
CA TRP A 144 -11.80 1.86 -21.33
C TRP A 144 -12.41 1.06 -20.17
N ASP A 145 -13.48 0.31 -20.46
CA ASP A 145 -14.05 -0.66 -19.53
C ASP A 145 -13.34 -2.01 -19.70
N VAL A 146 -12.43 -2.31 -18.78
CA VAL A 146 -11.62 -3.54 -18.78
C VAL A 146 -12.14 -4.60 -17.80
N SER A 147 -13.35 -4.43 -17.26
CA SER A 147 -13.93 -5.29 -16.21
C SER A 147 -14.09 -6.78 -16.59
N ARG A 148 -13.99 -7.10 -17.89
CA ARG A 148 -14.09 -8.45 -18.46
C ARG A 148 -12.75 -9.09 -18.81
N VAL A 149 -11.64 -8.42 -18.49
CA VAL A 149 -10.29 -8.94 -18.71
C VAL A 149 -9.80 -9.60 -17.43
N PHE A 150 -9.28 -10.82 -17.55
CA PHE A 150 -8.82 -11.62 -16.41
C PHE A 150 -7.31 -11.89 -16.43
N ASP A 151 -6.63 -11.63 -17.55
CA ASP A 151 -5.19 -11.73 -17.72
C ASP A 151 -4.68 -10.48 -18.46
N MET A 152 -3.91 -9.66 -17.74
CA MET A 152 -3.26 -8.44 -18.26
C MET A 152 -1.74 -8.63 -18.38
N SER A 153 -1.27 -9.87 -18.43
CA SER A 153 0.16 -10.14 -18.49
C SER A 153 0.80 -9.49 -19.73
N PHE A 154 1.90 -8.77 -19.52
CA PHE A 154 2.68 -8.07 -20.54
C PHE A 154 1.91 -7.05 -21.38
N LEU A 155 0.73 -6.60 -20.92
CA LEU A 155 -0.14 -5.74 -21.71
C LEU A 155 0.51 -4.42 -22.15
N PHE A 156 1.38 -3.86 -21.29
CA PHE A 156 2.14 -2.63 -21.56
C PHE A 156 3.66 -2.83 -21.54
N GLU A 157 4.15 -4.00 -21.91
CA GLU A 157 5.59 -4.28 -21.97
C GLU A 157 6.30 -3.34 -22.98
N ASP A 158 7.37 -2.69 -22.51
CA ASP A 158 8.22 -1.74 -23.25
C ASP A 158 7.43 -0.60 -23.95
N ILE A 159 6.25 -0.27 -23.43
CA ILE A 159 5.45 0.84 -23.96
C ILE A 159 5.88 2.16 -23.30
N SER A 160 6.16 3.15 -24.13
CA SER A 160 6.43 4.53 -23.70
C SER A 160 5.13 5.31 -23.48
N PHE A 161 4.54 5.21 -22.29
CA PHE A 161 3.31 5.94 -21.93
C PHE A 161 3.25 6.32 -20.45
N ASN A 162 2.33 7.23 -20.11
CA ASN A 162 2.04 7.65 -18.73
C ASN A 162 0.59 8.17 -18.59
N ALA A 163 -0.37 7.46 -19.17
CA ALA A 163 -1.79 7.81 -19.08
C ALA A 163 -2.37 7.49 -17.70
N ASP A 164 -3.50 8.12 -17.36
CA ASP A 164 -4.21 7.86 -16.10
C ASP A 164 -5.02 6.55 -16.20
N LEU A 165 -4.62 5.53 -15.44
CA LEU A 165 -5.34 4.25 -15.43
C LEU A 165 -6.18 4.07 -14.16
N SER A 166 -6.30 5.11 -13.31
CA SER A 166 -6.94 5.00 -11.99
C SER A 166 -8.41 4.56 -12.05
N MET A 167 -9.10 4.80 -13.18
CA MET A 167 -10.51 4.46 -13.40
C MET A 167 -10.75 3.07 -13.99
N TRP A 168 -9.69 2.31 -14.28
CA TRP A 168 -9.83 0.93 -14.77
C TRP A 168 -10.35 0.00 -13.66
N ASP A 169 -11.41 -0.75 -13.95
CA ASP A 169 -11.89 -1.82 -13.07
C ASP A 169 -11.07 -3.10 -13.33
N VAL A 170 -10.08 -3.35 -12.47
CA VAL A 170 -9.21 -4.53 -12.53
C VAL A 170 -9.64 -5.65 -11.58
N SER A 171 -10.84 -5.56 -10.98
CA SER A 171 -11.31 -6.50 -9.95
C SER A 171 -11.45 -7.96 -10.42
N SER A 172 -11.60 -8.15 -11.74
CA SER A 172 -11.65 -9.46 -12.41
C SER A 172 -10.28 -10.02 -12.79
N VAL A 173 -9.21 -9.24 -12.68
CA VAL A 173 -7.87 -9.64 -13.11
C VAL A 173 -7.29 -10.66 -12.13
N SER A 174 -6.79 -11.77 -12.67
CA SER A 174 -6.15 -12.86 -11.95
C SER A 174 -4.64 -12.96 -12.23
N ALA A 175 -4.18 -12.43 -13.36
CA ALA A 175 -2.77 -12.40 -13.76
C ALA A 175 -2.37 -11.01 -14.27
N ALA A 176 -1.32 -10.43 -13.68
CA ALA A 176 -0.77 -9.13 -14.05
C ALA A 176 0.75 -9.18 -14.26
N LYS A 177 1.26 -10.37 -14.61
CA LYS A 177 2.68 -10.64 -14.80
C LYS A 177 3.27 -9.71 -15.86
N GLY A 178 4.30 -8.95 -15.53
CA GLY A 178 5.00 -8.08 -16.47
C GLY A 178 4.14 -6.99 -17.11
N MET A 179 2.97 -6.66 -16.55
CA MET A 179 2.02 -5.74 -17.18
C MET A 179 2.66 -4.41 -17.59
N PHE A 180 3.60 -3.87 -16.82
CA PHE A 180 4.36 -2.64 -17.11
C PHE A 180 5.87 -2.90 -17.20
N HIS A 181 6.28 -4.11 -17.59
CA HIS A 181 7.68 -4.48 -17.74
C HIS A 181 8.40 -3.54 -18.72
N ILE A 182 9.47 -2.89 -18.27
CA ILE A 182 10.30 -1.92 -19.02
C ILE A 182 9.50 -0.68 -19.50
N ALA A 183 8.30 -0.42 -18.95
CA ALA A 183 7.54 0.81 -19.23
C ALA A 183 8.19 2.03 -18.55
N LYS A 184 9.34 2.49 -19.07
CA LYS A 184 10.28 3.42 -18.41
C LYS A 184 9.67 4.76 -17.98
N LEU A 185 8.60 5.21 -18.64
CA LEU A 185 7.94 6.50 -18.35
C LEU A 185 6.68 6.37 -17.49
N PHE A 186 6.21 5.16 -17.23
CA PHE A 186 4.96 4.94 -16.51
C PHE A 186 5.11 5.30 -15.03
N ASN A 187 4.19 6.12 -14.51
CA ASN A 187 4.15 6.62 -13.14
C ASN A 187 2.72 7.02 -12.71
N SER A 188 1.71 6.32 -13.23
CA SER A 188 0.31 6.59 -12.90
C SER A 188 0.01 6.16 -11.46
N ASN A 189 -0.91 6.87 -10.78
CA ASN A 189 -1.36 6.49 -9.44
C ASN A 189 -2.44 5.41 -9.55
N LEU A 190 -2.26 4.28 -8.85
CA LEU A 190 -3.10 3.08 -8.95
C LEU A 190 -3.79 2.73 -7.63
N HIS A 191 -3.88 3.66 -6.66
CA HIS A 191 -4.45 3.39 -5.33
C HIS A 191 -5.93 2.95 -5.33
N LEU A 192 -6.66 3.21 -6.42
CA LEU A 192 -8.07 2.83 -6.59
C LEU A 192 -8.27 1.43 -7.19
N TRP A 193 -7.20 0.77 -7.63
CA TRP A 193 -7.30 -0.57 -8.22
C TRP A 193 -7.63 -1.62 -7.14
N ASP A 194 -8.68 -2.39 -7.38
CA ASP A 194 -8.96 -3.60 -6.61
C ASP A 194 -8.15 -4.77 -7.16
N VAL A 195 -6.98 -5.03 -6.57
CA VAL A 195 -6.08 -6.13 -6.95
C VAL A 195 -6.34 -7.42 -6.16
N SER A 196 -7.44 -7.50 -5.38
CA SER A 196 -7.69 -8.60 -4.43
C SER A 196 -7.99 -9.97 -5.08
N SER A 197 -8.12 -10.01 -6.42
CA SER A 197 -8.28 -11.22 -7.22
C SER A 197 -7.00 -11.71 -7.88
N ILE A 198 -5.93 -10.90 -7.88
CA ILE A 198 -4.69 -11.21 -8.59
C ILE A 198 -3.91 -12.31 -7.85
N ILE A 199 -3.38 -13.26 -8.62
CA ILE A 199 -2.57 -14.40 -8.16
C ILE A 199 -1.11 -14.21 -8.53
N THR A 200 -0.79 -13.60 -9.68
CA THR A 200 0.58 -13.44 -10.17
C THR A 200 0.92 -11.99 -10.53
N MET A 201 2.02 -11.47 -9.98
CA MET A 201 2.53 -10.11 -10.21
C MET A 201 4.03 -10.10 -10.55
N ASP A 202 4.61 -11.24 -10.96
CA ASP A 202 6.02 -11.31 -11.34
C ASP A 202 6.36 -10.25 -12.39
N MET A 203 7.49 -9.55 -12.21
CA MET A 203 8.02 -8.56 -13.15
C MET A 203 7.08 -7.38 -13.47
N MET A 204 5.96 -7.20 -12.75
CA MET A 204 4.90 -6.26 -13.13
C MET A 204 5.41 -4.83 -13.39
N PHE A 205 6.39 -4.36 -12.61
CA PHE A 205 7.05 -3.06 -12.78
C PHE A 205 8.57 -3.19 -12.97
N GLU A 206 9.07 -4.37 -13.36
CA GLU A 206 10.49 -4.55 -13.61
C GLU A 206 10.96 -3.59 -14.71
N GLY A 207 12.03 -2.83 -14.46
CA GLY A 207 12.57 -1.84 -15.40
C GLY A 207 11.71 -0.59 -15.62
N ALA A 208 10.56 -0.45 -14.93
CA ALA A 208 9.71 0.75 -14.97
C ALA A 208 10.36 1.90 -14.18
N ALA A 209 11.44 2.46 -14.75
CA ALA A 209 12.38 3.33 -14.04
C ALA A 209 11.77 4.61 -13.41
N SER A 210 10.67 5.11 -13.95
CA SER A 210 9.96 6.30 -13.42
C SER A 210 8.85 5.97 -12.43
N PHE A 211 8.48 4.69 -12.28
CA PHE A 211 7.33 4.29 -11.48
C PHE A 211 7.55 4.58 -10.00
N ASN A 212 6.62 5.34 -9.42
CA ASN A 212 6.48 5.64 -8.01
C ASN A 212 5.01 6.00 -7.70
N GLY A 213 4.05 5.48 -8.47
CA GLY A 213 2.62 5.66 -8.23
C GLY A 213 2.20 4.95 -6.94
N ASP A 214 1.24 5.53 -6.22
CA ASP A 214 0.76 4.95 -4.96
C ASP A 214 0.04 3.61 -5.19
N ILE A 215 0.51 2.59 -4.48
CA ILE A 215 0.00 1.21 -4.44
C ILE A 215 -0.06 0.69 -2.98
N SER A 216 0.08 1.58 -2.00
CA SER A 216 0.16 1.22 -0.59
C SER A 216 -1.14 0.58 -0.07
N SER A 217 -2.29 0.89 -0.71
CA SER A 217 -3.62 0.38 -0.38
C SER A 217 -3.97 -0.99 -0.98
N TRP A 218 -3.08 -1.56 -1.82
CA TRP A 218 -3.36 -2.81 -2.52
C TRP A 218 -3.52 -3.99 -1.57
N ASN A 219 -4.63 -4.73 -1.73
CA ASN A 219 -4.84 -5.99 -1.03
C ASN A 219 -4.21 -7.15 -1.81
N VAL A 220 -3.01 -7.56 -1.40
CA VAL A 220 -2.22 -8.61 -2.08
C VAL A 220 -2.31 -10.00 -1.42
N ALA A 221 -3.26 -10.21 -0.50
CA ALA A 221 -3.35 -11.43 0.32
C ALA A 221 -3.52 -12.74 -0.46
N LYS A 222 -3.93 -12.69 -1.75
CA LYS A 222 -4.06 -13.85 -2.64
C LYS A 222 -2.88 -14.04 -3.59
N VAL A 223 -1.95 -13.10 -3.65
CA VAL A 223 -0.83 -13.16 -4.60
C VAL A 223 0.13 -14.26 -4.16
N GLU A 224 0.46 -15.14 -5.09
CA GLU A 224 1.38 -16.25 -4.86
C GLU A 224 2.81 -15.95 -5.34
N THR A 225 2.98 -15.08 -6.34
CA THR A 225 4.29 -14.78 -6.94
C THR A 225 4.48 -13.29 -7.27
N MET A 226 5.62 -12.73 -6.84
CA MET A 226 6.03 -11.32 -7.05
C MET A 226 7.51 -11.18 -7.42
N SER A 227 8.11 -12.20 -8.05
CA SER A 227 9.55 -12.19 -8.34
C SER A 227 9.89 -11.04 -9.30
N ALA A 228 10.99 -10.34 -9.01
CA ALA A 228 11.46 -9.16 -9.74
C ALA A 228 10.44 -8.03 -9.91
N MET A 229 9.33 -7.99 -9.15
CA MET A 229 8.22 -7.05 -9.39
C MET A 229 8.67 -5.57 -9.50
N PHE A 230 9.66 -5.14 -8.72
CA PHE A 230 10.22 -3.79 -8.75
C PHE A 230 11.72 -3.76 -9.11
N SER A 231 12.26 -4.85 -9.67
CA SER A 231 13.65 -4.91 -10.13
C SER A 231 13.91 -3.77 -11.13
N GLY A 232 14.92 -2.94 -10.88
CA GLY A 232 15.25 -1.79 -11.73
C GLY A 232 14.22 -0.65 -11.74
N ALA A 233 13.18 -0.68 -10.90
CA ALA A 233 12.23 0.43 -10.71
C ALA A 233 12.88 1.57 -9.90
N ARG A 234 13.84 2.26 -10.54
CA ARG A 234 14.79 3.19 -9.91
C ARG A 234 14.17 4.34 -9.12
N SER A 235 12.92 4.71 -9.40
CA SER A 235 12.22 5.81 -8.71
C SER A 235 11.31 5.36 -7.57
N PHE A 236 11.06 4.06 -7.46
CA PHE A 236 10.08 3.49 -6.55
C PHE A 236 10.49 3.61 -5.08
N ASN A 237 9.59 4.14 -4.26
CA ASN A 237 9.78 4.29 -2.81
C ASN A 237 8.44 4.35 -2.04
N GLN A 238 7.43 3.62 -2.49
CA GLN A 238 6.12 3.59 -1.80
C GLN A 238 6.15 2.68 -0.57
N ASN A 239 5.37 3.03 0.46
CA ASN A 239 5.27 2.22 1.67
C ASN A 239 4.44 0.95 1.40
N LEU A 240 5.06 -0.21 1.61
CA LEU A 240 4.47 -1.55 1.42
C LEU A 240 4.34 -2.34 2.73
N SER A 241 4.54 -1.69 3.88
CA SER A 241 4.54 -2.35 5.19
C SER A 241 3.21 -3.02 5.54
N MET A 242 2.10 -2.56 4.96
CA MET A 242 0.74 -3.04 5.21
C MET A 242 0.31 -4.21 4.32
N TRP A 243 1.17 -4.65 3.38
CA TRP A 243 0.83 -5.75 2.49
C TRP A 243 0.84 -7.09 3.23
N ASP A 244 -0.26 -7.83 3.15
CA ASP A 244 -0.32 -9.22 3.60
C ASP A 244 0.32 -10.13 2.54
N ILE A 245 1.54 -10.57 2.83
CA ILE A 245 2.36 -11.35 1.93
C ILE A 245 2.43 -12.84 2.29
N PHE A 246 1.53 -13.33 3.15
CA PHE A 246 1.58 -14.69 3.70
C PHE A 246 1.51 -15.79 2.64
N GLN A 247 0.86 -15.55 1.49
CA GLN A 247 0.74 -16.52 0.39
C GLN A 247 1.89 -16.45 -0.62
N VAL A 248 2.76 -15.43 -0.54
CA VAL A 248 3.83 -15.23 -1.52
C VAL A 248 4.94 -16.26 -1.33
N LYS A 249 5.26 -16.98 -2.40
CA LYS A 249 6.21 -18.10 -2.38
C LYS A 249 7.64 -17.71 -2.74
N SER A 250 7.83 -16.57 -3.42
CA SER A 250 9.13 -16.11 -3.89
C SER A 250 9.17 -14.59 -4.04
N PHE A 251 10.22 -14.00 -3.50
CA PHE A 251 10.58 -12.58 -3.62
C PHE A 251 11.91 -12.38 -4.37
N GLN A 252 12.36 -13.37 -5.13
CA GLN A 252 13.63 -13.31 -5.85
C GLN A 252 13.75 -11.98 -6.62
N GLU A 253 14.83 -11.24 -6.36
CA GLU A 253 15.17 -9.98 -7.05
C GLU A 253 14.08 -8.88 -6.95
N MET A 254 13.13 -8.96 -6.00
CA MET A 254 11.95 -8.08 -5.96
C MET A 254 12.32 -6.58 -6.02
N PHE A 255 13.37 -6.14 -5.33
CA PHE A 255 13.84 -4.75 -5.35
C PHE A 255 15.26 -4.59 -5.91
N GLU A 256 15.77 -5.55 -6.69
CA GLU A 256 17.11 -5.48 -7.27
C GLU A 256 17.33 -4.13 -7.98
N GLY A 257 18.31 -3.33 -7.56
CA GLY A 257 18.61 -2.06 -8.23
C GLY A 257 17.51 -0.99 -8.16
N ALA A 258 16.50 -1.15 -7.28
CA ALA A 258 15.52 -0.10 -6.94
C ALA A 258 16.17 0.96 -6.05
N VAL A 259 17.08 1.75 -6.61
CA VAL A 259 18.02 2.61 -5.86
C VAL A 259 17.38 3.68 -4.95
N LYS A 260 16.10 4.05 -5.17
CA LYS A 260 15.37 4.99 -4.30
C LYS A 260 14.55 4.30 -3.23
N PHE A 261 14.38 2.99 -3.29
CA PHE A 261 13.61 2.24 -2.32
C PHE A 261 14.37 2.25 -0.98
N LYS A 262 13.75 2.84 0.03
CA LYS A 262 14.31 3.06 1.38
C LYS A 262 13.30 2.75 2.49
N GLN A 263 12.34 1.88 2.19
CA GLN A 263 11.29 1.51 3.13
C GLN A 263 11.75 0.37 4.04
N THR A 264 11.19 0.35 5.24
CA THR A 264 11.32 -0.79 6.15
C THR A 264 10.07 -1.66 6.05
N LEU A 265 10.25 -2.96 5.83
CA LEU A 265 9.19 -3.94 5.67
C LEU A 265 9.13 -4.87 6.87
N CYS A 266 7.96 -4.98 7.52
CA CYS A 266 7.71 -5.94 8.60
C CYS A 266 7.02 -7.21 8.11
N TRP A 267 7.57 -7.77 7.05
CA TRP A 267 7.03 -8.98 6.42
C TRP A 267 7.51 -10.22 7.17
N GLU A 268 6.58 -10.92 7.84
CA GLU A 268 6.88 -12.13 8.63
C GLU A 268 6.88 -13.40 7.78
N THR A 269 7.79 -13.57 6.82
CA THR A 269 7.88 -14.84 6.07
C THR A 269 9.30 -15.36 5.87
N GLU A 270 9.45 -16.68 5.96
CA GLU A 270 10.68 -17.40 5.59
C GLU A 270 11.05 -17.16 4.12
N ALA A 271 10.05 -17.01 3.23
CA ALA A 271 10.25 -16.79 1.80
C ALA A 271 10.91 -15.43 1.48
N ALA A 272 10.65 -14.41 2.29
CA ALA A 272 11.29 -13.10 2.16
C ALA A 272 12.76 -13.10 2.65
N LEU A 273 13.15 -14.12 3.43
CA LEU A 273 14.49 -14.25 4.03
C LEU A 273 15.45 -15.13 3.21
N ASP A 274 14.96 -15.87 2.19
CA ASP A 274 15.75 -16.83 1.39
C ASP A 274 16.51 -16.21 0.20
N GLY A 275 16.62 -14.88 0.14
CA GLY A 275 17.37 -14.18 -0.91
C GLY A 275 17.56 -12.72 -0.57
N ASP A 276 18.65 -12.12 -1.05
CA ASP A 276 18.91 -10.69 -0.91
C ASP A 276 17.89 -9.90 -1.76
N ILE A 277 16.68 -9.76 -1.24
CA ILE A 277 15.54 -9.04 -1.82
C ILE A 277 15.89 -7.57 -2.10
N PHE A 278 16.88 -7.02 -1.38
CA PHE A 278 17.26 -5.62 -1.40
C PHE A 278 18.60 -5.35 -2.08
N HIS A 279 19.15 -6.30 -2.84
CA HIS A 279 20.44 -6.12 -3.50
C HIS A 279 20.45 -4.86 -4.40
N ASN A 280 21.46 -4.01 -4.22
CA ASN A 280 21.54 -2.67 -4.84
C ASN A 280 20.33 -1.73 -4.60
N SER A 281 19.59 -1.93 -3.51
CA SER A 281 18.54 -1.05 -3.02
C SER A 281 18.83 -0.61 -1.57
N GLY A 282 18.04 0.33 -1.04
CA GLY A 282 18.17 0.80 0.35
C GLY A 282 17.05 0.34 1.28
N GLY A 283 16.21 -0.61 0.84
CA GLY A 283 15.13 -1.17 1.65
C GLY A 283 15.66 -2.20 2.64
N CYS A 284 14.93 -2.41 3.74
CA CYS A 284 15.31 -3.37 4.78
C CYS A 284 14.11 -4.02 5.46
N PHE A 285 14.35 -5.13 6.15
CA PHE A 285 13.36 -5.70 7.06
C PHE A 285 13.36 -4.99 8.41
N CYS A 286 12.23 -4.99 9.11
CA CYS A 286 12.24 -4.55 10.48
C CYS A 286 12.94 -5.54 11.40
N ARG A 287 13.54 -4.98 12.45
CA ARG A 287 14.25 -5.75 13.47
C ARG A 287 13.23 -6.38 14.41
N LYS A 288 13.18 -7.71 14.44
CA LYS A 288 12.34 -8.46 15.38
C LYS A 288 13.04 -8.59 16.74
N ILE A 289 12.42 -8.06 17.79
CA ILE A 289 12.98 -8.06 19.14
C ILE A 289 12.34 -9.20 19.94
N VAL A 290 13.11 -10.26 20.25
CA VAL A 290 12.53 -11.52 20.78
C VAL A 290 12.71 -11.77 22.28
N VAL A 291 13.55 -11.03 23.03
CA VAL A 291 13.65 -11.31 24.48
C VAL A 291 14.17 -10.18 25.37
N ASP A 292 15.06 -9.31 24.90
CA ASP A 292 15.60 -8.21 25.71
C ASP A 292 15.64 -6.89 24.93
N ILE A 293 14.50 -6.20 24.91
CA ILE A 293 14.39 -4.87 24.29
C ILE A 293 15.33 -3.84 24.92
N PHE A 294 15.68 -3.98 26.21
CA PHE A 294 16.55 -3.04 26.90
C PHE A 294 17.97 -3.09 26.33
N SER A 295 18.52 -4.30 26.09
CA SER A 295 19.85 -4.44 25.47
C SER A 295 19.91 -3.81 24.08
N GLU A 296 18.85 -3.97 23.30
CA GLU A 296 18.75 -3.45 21.94
C GLU A 296 18.69 -1.91 21.93
N ILE A 297 17.83 -1.34 22.77
CA ILE A 297 17.73 0.12 22.93
C ILE A 297 19.03 0.71 23.48
N SER A 298 19.67 0.04 24.44
CA SER A 298 20.96 0.48 24.99
C SER A 298 22.02 0.58 23.89
N SER A 299 22.14 -0.47 23.07
CA SER A 299 23.07 -0.47 21.93
C SER A 299 22.74 0.63 20.91
N TRP A 300 21.45 0.85 20.64
CA TRP A 300 20.99 1.87 19.70
C TRP A 300 21.29 3.29 20.18
N LEU A 301 21.05 3.57 21.47
CA LEU A 301 21.30 4.87 22.10
C LEU A 301 22.79 5.18 22.26
N GLU A 302 23.65 4.17 22.35
CA GLU A 302 25.11 4.33 22.43
C GLU A 302 25.76 4.61 21.06
N ASN A 303 25.20 4.06 19.97
CA ASN A 303 25.76 4.17 18.62
C ASN A 303 24.77 4.73 17.57
N PRO A 304 24.26 5.96 17.73
CA PRO A 304 23.29 6.54 16.80
C PRO A 304 23.85 6.84 15.39
N GLU A 305 25.17 6.74 15.20
CA GLU A 305 25.87 7.05 13.94
C GLU A 305 26.20 5.81 13.09
N GLU A 306 25.93 4.58 13.56
CA GLU A 306 26.14 3.37 12.77
C GLU A 306 24.99 3.22 11.76
N GLN A 307 25.20 3.85 10.58
CA GLN A 307 24.25 3.97 9.47
C GLN A 307 24.07 2.65 8.71
N ASP A 308 23.51 1.65 9.38
CA ASP A 308 22.83 0.55 8.71
C ASP A 308 21.31 0.69 8.92
N CYS A 309 20.53 0.19 7.97
CA CYS A 309 19.09 0.34 7.96
C CYS A 309 18.37 -0.26 9.17
N GLU A 310 18.96 -1.29 9.80
CA GLU A 310 18.44 -1.92 11.02
C GLU A 310 18.61 -1.03 12.27
N ASN A 311 19.54 -0.07 12.22
CA ASN A 311 19.88 0.81 13.34
C ASN A 311 19.33 2.24 13.17
N TYR A 312 18.81 2.66 12.02
CA TYR A 312 18.43 4.08 11.84
C TYR A 312 17.03 4.43 12.32
N ASN A 313 16.05 3.51 12.20
CA ASN A 313 14.65 3.82 12.48
C ASN A 313 14.06 2.93 13.57
N ILE A 314 14.13 3.40 14.81
CA ILE A 314 13.62 2.68 15.98
C ILE A 314 12.09 2.47 15.93
N ASP A 315 11.34 3.33 15.22
CA ASP A 315 9.88 3.26 15.09
C ASP A 315 9.41 1.96 14.41
N THR A 316 10.27 1.37 13.57
CA THR A 316 9.92 0.19 12.78
C THR A 316 10.20 -1.12 13.51
N TRP A 317 10.79 -1.10 14.70
CA TRP A 317 11.10 -2.32 15.44
C TRP A 317 9.83 -3.11 15.77
N ASP A 318 9.85 -4.42 15.50
CA ASP A 318 8.78 -5.32 15.91
C ASP A 318 8.98 -5.70 17.38
N VAL A 319 8.16 -5.09 18.23
CA VAL A 319 8.12 -5.29 19.68
C VAL A 319 6.88 -6.05 20.15
N SER A 320 6.09 -6.63 19.22
CA SER A 320 4.83 -7.35 19.51
C SER A 320 4.99 -8.51 20.50
N ASN A 321 6.19 -9.10 20.57
CA ASN A 321 6.53 -10.22 21.45
C ASN A 321 7.23 -9.80 22.76
N VAL A 322 7.37 -8.49 23.00
CA VAL A 322 8.10 -7.96 24.17
C VAL A 322 7.18 -7.92 25.40
N GLY A 323 7.34 -8.90 26.29
CA GLY A 323 6.52 -9.02 27.51
C GLY A 323 6.81 -7.98 28.59
N THR A 324 7.96 -7.30 28.54
CA THR A 324 8.34 -6.23 29.47
C THR A 324 9.12 -5.13 28.77
N MET A 325 8.72 -3.89 29.00
CA MET A 325 9.37 -2.65 28.58
C MET A 325 9.93 -1.89 29.79
N ARG A 326 10.27 -2.61 30.86
CA ARG A 326 10.80 -2.01 32.09
C ARG A 326 12.10 -1.26 31.82
N SER A 327 12.14 0.01 32.22
CA SER A 327 13.33 0.86 32.17
C SER A 327 13.98 1.03 30.79
N ILE A 328 13.24 0.89 29.69
CA ILE A 328 13.80 0.90 28.33
C ILE A 328 14.49 2.20 27.92
N PHE A 329 14.00 3.35 28.38
CA PHE A 329 14.60 4.68 28.21
C PHE A 329 14.87 5.35 29.57
N ASP A 330 15.27 4.56 30.57
CA ASP A 330 15.56 5.04 31.92
C ASP A 330 16.92 5.74 31.98
N VAL A 331 16.91 7.06 32.25
CA VAL A 331 18.13 7.88 32.29
C VAL A 331 19.10 7.47 33.39
N GLU A 332 18.63 6.86 34.48
CA GLU A 332 19.55 6.35 35.51
C GLU A 332 20.32 5.11 35.05
N ARG A 333 19.92 4.49 33.94
CA ARG A 333 20.60 3.36 33.31
C ARG A 333 21.33 3.77 32.03
N ILE A 334 20.76 4.71 31.27
CA ILE A 334 21.26 5.16 29.96
C ILE A 334 21.19 6.69 29.87
N ASP A 335 22.29 7.39 30.16
CA ASP A 335 22.33 8.87 30.20
C ASP A 335 21.81 9.53 28.90
N SER A 336 22.06 8.92 27.74
CA SER A 336 21.64 9.44 26.43
C SER A 336 20.11 9.41 26.23
N ALA A 337 19.37 8.60 26.99
CA ALA A 337 17.91 8.58 26.96
C ALA A 337 17.28 9.93 27.37
N THR A 338 18.01 10.80 28.08
CA THR A 338 17.57 12.16 28.43
C THR A 338 17.11 12.95 27.20
N ASN A 339 17.78 12.73 26.06
CA ASN A 339 17.51 13.43 24.80
C ASN A 339 16.66 12.61 23.81
N PHE A 340 16.16 11.44 24.22
CA PHE A 340 15.38 10.58 23.34
C PHE A 340 14.04 11.24 22.99
N ASN A 341 13.76 11.33 21.68
CA ASN A 341 12.50 11.87 21.17
C ASN A 341 12.21 11.38 19.73
N LYS A 342 12.62 10.15 19.40
CA LYS A 342 12.30 9.54 18.10
C LYS A 342 10.92 8.89 18.17
N SER A 343 10.19 8.90 17.05
CA SER A 343 8.90 8.23 16.94
C SER A 343 9.03 6.76 17.30
N ILE A 344 8.06 6.28 18.07
CA ILE A 344 7.81 4.88 18.46
C ILE A 344 6.30 4.60 18.42
N ALA A 345 5.56 5.43 17.68
CA ALA A 345 4.09 5.39 17.64
C ALA A 345 3.59 4.10 16.98
N SER A 346 4.37 3.49 16.07
CA SER A 346 3.99 2.24 15.39
C SER A 346 4.32 0.96 16.16
N TRP A 347 4.90 1.07 17.35
CA TRP A 347 5.17 -0.11 18.18
C TRP A 347 3.88 -0.80 18.62
N ASP A 348 3.79 -2.12 18.36
CA ASP A 348 2.77 -2.97 18.95
C ASP A 348 3.17 -3.36 20.37
N VAL A 349 2.63 -2.64 21.36
CA VAL A 349 2.92 -2.85 22.78
C VAL A 349 1.89 -3.74 23.49
N SER A 350 0.94 -4.32 22.75
CA SER A 350 -0.23 -5.05 23.29
C SER A 350 0.13 -6.29 24.10
N GLY A 351 1.32 -6.86 23.87
CA GLY A 351 1.86 -8.00 24.63
C GLY A 351 2.58 -7.63 25.93
N SER A 352 2.84 -6.34 26.19
CA SER A 352 3.65 -5.91 27.33
C SER A 352 2.85 -5.83 28.63
N THR A 353 3.40 -6.40 29.71
CA THR A 353 2.77 -6.43 31.04
C THR A 353 3.44 -5.51 32.06
N ASP A 354 4.65 -5.04 31.79
CA ASP A 354 5.45 -4.20 32.69
C ASP A 354 6.14 -3.09 31.89
N MET A 355 5.71 -1.84 32.11
CA MET A 355 6.27 -0.61 31.55
C MET A 355 6.86 0.30 32.65
N ASN A 356 7.19 -0.27 33.82
CA ASN A 356 7.75 0.48 34.93
C ASN A 356 9.01 1.23 34.50
N ARG A 357 9.06 2.53 34.81
CA ARG A 357 10.18 3.42 34.47
C ARG A 357 10.56 3.44 32.98
N ALA A 358 9.66 3.07 32.06
CA ALA A 358 9.99 2.97 30.63
C ALA A 358 10.59 4.26 30.05
N PHE A 359 10.16 5.45 30.51
CA PHE A 359 10.66 6.77 30.10
C PHE A 359 11.14 7.60 31.30
N TYR A 360 11.63 6.93 32.35
CA TYR A 360 12.04 7.59 33.58
C TYR A 360 13.15 8.62 33.32
N LYS A 361 12.84 9.89 33.60
CA LYS A 361 13.65 11.09 33.38
C LYS A 361 14.04 11.34 31.92
N ALA A 362 13.35 10.74 30.95
CA ALA A 362 13.54 11.06 29.52
C ALA A 362 13.00 12.47 29.22
N GLU A 363 13.74 13.51 29.62
CA GLU A 363 13.27 14.90 29.70
C GLU A 363 12.70 15.43 28.38
N LYS A 364 13.26 15.00 27.24
CA LYS A 364 12.90 15.43 25.88
C LYS A 364 11.84 14.57 25.19
N PHE A 365 11.43 13.46 25.80
CA PHE A 365 10.46 12.58 25.16
C PHE A 365 9.09 13.25 25.08
N ASN A 366 8.56 13.40 23.85
CA ASN A 366 7.27 14.03 23.59
C ASN A 366 6.66 13.51 22.28
N GLN A 367 6.68 12.20 22.06
CA GLN A 367 6.01 11.58 20.91
C GLN A 367 4.58 11.16 21.26
N ASP A 368 3.69 11.21 20.27
CA ASP A 368 2.31 10.75 20.42
C ASP A 368 2.27 9.22 20.44
N ILE A 369 1.83 8.67 21.58
CA ILE A 369 1.67 7.24 21.83
C ILE A 369 0.22 6.92 22.25
N SER A 370 -0.72 7.80 21.93
CA SER A 370 -2.16 7.64 22.24
C SER A 370 -2.77 6.38 21.61
N GLN A 371 -2.19 5.89 20.51
CA GLN A 371 -2.67 4.72 19.77
C GLN A 371 -2.13 3.38 20.31
N TRP A 372 -1.25 3.40 21.31
CA TRP A 372 -0.76 2.18 21.93
C TRP A 372 -1.88 1.42 22.65
N ASP A 373 -2.01 0.14 22.35
CA ASP A 373 -2.84 -0.77 23.14
C ASP A 373 -2.10 -1.21 24.40
N VAL A 374 -2.42 -0.58 25.52
CA VAL A 374 -1.83 -0.87 26.84
C VAL A 374 -2.72 -1.78 27.70
N SER A 375 -3.77 -2.38 27.12
CA SER A 375 -4.80 -3.09 27.88
C SER A 375 -4.27 -4.32 28.64
N SER A 376 -3.12 -4.87 28.26
CA SER A 376 -2.46 -5.99 28.96
C SER A 376 -1.54 -5.56 30.11
N CYS A 377 -1.27 -4.27 30.26
CA CYS A 377 -0.25 -3.77 31.18
C CYS A 377 -0.70 -3.82 32.66
N ILE A 378 0.21 -4.21 33.55
CA ILE A 378 -0.02 -4.38 34.99
C ILE A 378 0.77 -3.33 35.80
N ASP A 379 2.01 -3.03 35.41
CA ASP A 379 2.91 -2.09 36.10
C ASP A 379 3.32 -0.93 35.17
N MET A 380 2.88 0.29 35.47
CA MET A 380 3.25 1.55 34.84
C MET A 380 3.94 2.52 35.81
N GLY A 381 4.43 2.03 36.95
CA GLY A 381 5.03 2.85 37.99
C GLY A 381 6.20 3.68 37.46
N SER A 382 6.23 4.97 37.80
CA SER A 382 7.27 5.92 37.39
C SER A 382 7.54 5.98 35.88
N MET A 383 6.61 5.53 35.02
CA MET A 383 6.82 5.41 33.57
C MET A 383 7.32 6.71 32.94
N PHE A 384 6.74 7.85 33.30
CA PHE A 384 7.09 9.19 32.82
C PHE A 384 7.61 10.11 33.93
N GLU A 385 8.09 9.55 35.05
CA GLU A 385 8.61 10.37 36.14
C GLU A 385 9.80 11.21 35.66
N GLY A 386 9.71 12.54 35.72
CA GLY A 386 10.73 13.46 35.22
C GLY A 386 10.77 13.64 33.69
N ALA A 387 9.82 13.09 32.92
CA ALA A 387 9.71 13.35 31.48
C ALA A 387 9.12 14.75 31.22
N THR A 388 9.95 15.79 31.33
CA THR A 388 9.48 17.17 31.46
C THR A 388 8.74 17.74 30.24
N GLU A 389 9.03 17.26 29.02
CA GLU A 389 8.38 17.74 27.79
C GLU A 389 7.14 16.93 27.39
N PHE A 390 6.94 15.74 27.96
CA PHE A 390 5.83 14.86 27.61
C PHE A 390 4.46 15.48 27.98
N GLY A 391 3.58 15.60 26.99
CA GLY A 391 2.28 16.28 27.18
C GLY A 391 1.16 15.80 26.25
N HIS A 392 1.27 14.59 25.69
CA HIS A 392 0.26 14.02 24.82
C HIS A 392 -0.95 13.46 25.58
N ASP A 393 -2.10 13.47 24.92
CA ASP A 393 -3.36 12.94 25.45
C ASP A 393 -3.35 11.41 25.42
N LEU A 394 -3.54 10.79 26.58
CA LEU A 394 -3.59 9.33 26.75
C LEU A 394 -4.97 8.85 27.20
N SER A 395 -6.01 9.66 27.03
CA SER A 395 -7.40 9.31 27.42
C SER A 395 -7.95 8.08 26.70
N THR A 396 -7.32 7.63 25.62
CA THR A 396 -7.68 6.42 24.87
C THR A 396 -7.15 5.13 25.52
N TRP A 397 -6.26 5.21 26.50
CA TRP A 397 -5.64 4.05 27.10
C TRP A 397 -6.59 3.31 28.04
N ASN A 398 -6.72 1.99 27.82
CA ASN A 398 -7.45 1.12 28.72
C ASN A 398 -6.56 0.68 29.90
N LEU A 399 -6.80 1.25 31.08
CA LEU A 399 -6.01 0.99 32.30
C LEU A 399 -6.64 -0.05 33.25
N ALA A 400 -7.65 -0.82 32.80
CA ALA A 400 -8.42 -1.70 33.67
C ALA A 400 -7.59 -2.81 34.36
N ASN A 401 -6.46 -3.21 33.78
CA ASN A 401 -5.56 -4.24 34.31
C ASN A 401 -4.37 -3.69 35.09
N VAL A 402 -4.20 -2.36 35.15
CA VAL A 402 -3.06 -1.74 35.83
C VAL A 402 -3.23 -1.84 37.34
N GLU A 403 -2.29 -2.52 37.99
CA GLU A 403 -2.25 -2.67 39.46
C GLU A 403 -1.26 -1.68 40.11
N ILE A 404 -0.20 -1.27 39.38
CA ILE A 404 0.86 -0.39 39.89
C ILE A 404 0.99 0.81 38.94
N ILE A 405 0.71 2.02 39.45
CA ILE A 405 0.79 3.28 38.67
C ILE A 405 1.50 4.41 39.45
N GLU A 406 2.10 4.05 40.59
CA GLU A 406 2.75 5.00 41.49
C GLU A 406 3.80 5.84 40.76
N ASN A 407 3.77 7.15 40.98
CA ASN A 407 4.67 8.16 40.42
C ASN A 407 4.71 8.22 38.89
N MET A 408 3.75 7.63 38.17
CA MET A 408 3.76 7.57 36.69
C MET A 408 4.11 8.91 36.05
N PHE A 409 3.60 10.04 36.57
CA PHE A 409 3.87 11.40 36.06
C PHE A 409 4.57 12.33 37.05
N LYS A 410 5.22 11.78 38.09
CA LYS A 410 5.92 12.60 39.08
C LYS A 410 6.96 13.50 38.41
N ASP A 411 7.00 14.79 38.75
CA ASP A 411 7.91 15.77 38.16
C ASP A 411 7.84 15.90 36.61
N ALA A 412 6.79 15.39 35.95
CA ALA A 412 6.52 15.64 34.53
C ALA A 412 5.81 17.01 34.38
N ILE A 413 6.46 17.97 33.73
CA ILE A 413 6.10 19.40 33.78
C ILE A 413 5.08 19.80 32.68
N SER A 414 4.95 18.99 31.61
CA SER A 414 4.19 19.31 30.38
C SER A 414 2.84 18.60 30.24
N TYR A 415 2.27 17.98 31.29
CA TYR A 415 0.94 17.38 31.15
C TYR A 415 -0.15 18.46 30.99
N LYS A 416 -0.70 18.58 29.77
CA LYS A 416 -1.50 19.73 29.33
C LYS A 416 -3.00 19.45 29.19
N TYR A 417 -3.50 18.22 29.35
CA TYR A 417 -4.93 17.91 29.21
C TYR A 417 -5.42 16.73 30.07
N ASP A 418 -6.75 16.60 30.14
CA ASP A 418 -7.58 15.89 31.12
C ASP A 418 -7.42 14.35 31.14
N LEU A 419 -6.46 13.80 31.90
CA LEU A 419 -6.45 12.36 32.24
C LEU A 419 -7.45 12.05 33.38
N CYS A 420 -8.69 12.50 33.21
CA CYS A 420 -9.60 12.70 34.33
C CYS A 420 -10.91 11.91 34.22
N LEU A 421 -11.16 11.18 33.13
CA LEU A 421 -12.42 10.45 32.98
C LEU A 421 -12.31 8.95 33.25
N ASP A 422 -11.22 8.29 32.84
CA ASP A 422 -11.15 6.83 32.92
C ASP A 422 -10.37 6.29 34.14
N VAL A 423 -9.50 7.10 34.76
CA VAL A 423 -8.79 6.72 36.01
C VAL A 423 -9.75 6.62 37.21
N MET A 424 -10.90 7.29 37.15
CA MET A 424 -11.87 7.29 38.27
C MET A 424 -12.74 6.03 38.33
N ASP A 425 -12.85 5.26 37.24
CA ASP A 425 -13.62 4.01 37.22
C ASP A 425 -12.77 2.76 37.57
N SER A 426 -11.44 2.88 37.66
CA SER A 426 -10.52 1.77 37.98
C SER A 426 -10.20 1.61 39.48
N GLY A 427 -10.65 2.54 40.34
CA GLY A 427 -10.40 2.48 41.79
C GLY A 427 -8.97 2.88 42.22
N LEU A 428 -8.18 3.47 41.32
CA LEU A 428 -6.81 3.93 41.57
C LEU A 428 -6.78 5.28 42.31
N VAL A 429 -5.75 5.49 43.14
CA VAL A 429 -5.61 6.71 43.96
C VAL A 429 -4.85 7.78 43.19
N LEU A 430 -5.51 8.89 42.86
CA LEU A 430 -4.97 10.02 42.08
C LEU A 430 -3.71 10.67 42.71
N GLU A 431 -3.58 10.63 44.04
CA GLU A 431 -2.41 11.17 44.74
C GLU A 431 -1.12 10.41 44.37
N ASP A 432 -1.22 9.10 44.17
CA ASP A 432 -0.09 8.23 43.87
C ASP A 432 0.42 8.40 42.43
N ILE A 433 -0.39 8.92 41.49
CA ILE A 433 -0.04 9.03 40.05
C ILE A 433 0.76 10.31 39.75
N PHE A 434 0.42 11.41 40.43
CA PHE A 434 0.80 12.77 40.05
C PHE A 434 1.65 13.51 41.10
N HIS A 435 2.30 12.80 42.03
CA HIS A 435 3.14 13.40 43.07
C HIS A 435 4.12 14.46 42.53
N GLY A 436 4.01 15.71 42.97
CA GLY A 436 4.92 16.80 42.56
C GLY A 436 4.73 17.32 41.12
N SER A 437 3.84 16.72 40.34
CA SER A 437 3.45 17.25 39.03
C SER A 437 2.50 18.45 39.20
N PHE A 438 2.51 19.38 38.24
CA PHE A 438 1.52 20.47 38.19
C PHE A 438 0.17 19.99 37.59
N GLY A 439 -0.07 18.68 37.56
CA GLY A 439 -1.29 18.05 37.07
C GLY A 439 -2.49 18.43 37.92
N CYS A 440 -3.64 18.53 37.27
CA CYS A 440 -4.85 18.97 37.91
C CYS A 440 -5.63 17.84 38.55
N PHE A 441 -5.98 18.03 39.81
CA PHE A 441 -6.74 17.09 40.61
C PHE A 441 -8.22 17.15 40.23
N CYS A 442 -8.74 16.07 39.65
CA CYS A 442 -10.18 15.89 39.56
C CYS A 442 -10.78 15.82 40.97
N THR A 443 -11.47 16.88 41.36
CA THR A 443 -12.51 16.75 42.38
C THR A 443 -13.74 16.11 41.73
N PRO A 444 -14.57 15.37 42.48
CA PRO A 444 -15.83 14.84 41.96
C PRO A 444 -16.63 15.97 41.30
N ILE A 445 -16.94 15.77 40.02
CA ILE A 445 -17.60 16.72 39.14
C ILE A 445 -18.81 17.31 39.87
N LYS A 446 -18.84 18.64 40.07
CA LYS A 446 -20.14 19.29 40.22
C LYS A 446 -20.82 19.14 38.88
N GLU A 447 -21.86 18.33 38.85
CA GLU A 447 -22.72 18.02 37.68
C GLU A 447 -23.28 19.29 36.98
N TYR A 448 -23.08 20.46 37.58
CA TYR A 448 -23.44 21.78 37.08
C TYR A 448 -22.37 22.81 37.48
N VAL A 449 -21.99 23.70 36.54
CA VAL A 449 -21.44 25.00 36.93
C VAL A 449 -22.51 25.65 37.82
N THR A 450 -22.17 25.96 39.07
CA THR A 450 -23.14 26.48 40.05
C THR A 450 -23.19 28.00 40.09
N ASP A 451 -22.09 28.64 39.67
CA ASP A 451 -21.95 30.07 39.51
C ASP A 451 -21.09 30.34 38.26
N ILE A 452 -21.75 30.65 37.15
CA ILE A 452 -21.07 30.85 35.87
C ILE A 452 -20.16 32.07 35.88
N PHE A 453 -20.47 33.13 36.65
CA PHE A 453 -19.63 34.32 36.70
C PHE A 453 -18.31 34.03 37.41
N ALA A 454 -18.36 33.33 38.54
CA ALA A 454 -17.17 32.90 39.26
C ALA A 454 -16.33 31.91 38.44
N SER A 455 -16.95 30.94 37.76
CA SER A 455 -16.24 29.98 36.90
C SER A 455 -15.57 30.65 35.70
N VAL A 456 -16.25 31.61 35.04
CA VAL A 456 -15.63 32.38 33.95
C VAL A 456 -14.51 33.27 34.52
N GLU A 457 -14.68 33.93 35.67
CA GLU A 457 -13.60 34.71 36.33
C GLU A 457 -12.36 33.84 36.59
N GLU A 458 -12.55 32.67 37.19
CA GLU A 458 -11.51 31.67 37.39
C GLU A 458 -10.85 31.22 36.07
N PHE A 459 -11.62 31.09 34.99
CA PHE A 459 -11.10 30.78 33.66
C PHE A 459 -10.12 31.83 33.14
N TYR A 460 -10.35 33.11 33.45
CA TYR A 460 -9.46 34.17 32.99
C TYR A 460 -8.26 34.40 33.89
N ASP A 461 -8.45 34.24 35.19
CA ASP A 461 -7.35 34.34 36.14
C ASP A 461 -6.38 33.17 35.96
N ASN A 462 -6.90 31.97 35.73
CA ASN A 462 -6.10 30.79 35.45
C ASN A 462 -6.92 29.73 34.69
N SER A 463 -6.88 29.80 33.35
CA SER A 463 -7.59 28.87 32.47
C SER A 463 -7.21 27.41 32.69
N ARG A 464 -6.00 27.14 33.21
CA ARG A 464 -5.58 25.80 33.64
C ARG A 464 -6.43 25.35 34.83
N ILE A 465 -6.41 26.08 35.96
CA ILE A 465 -7.17 25.71 37.17
C ILE A 465 -8.68 25.63 36.88
N SER A 466 -9.22 26.53 36.07
CA SER A 466 -10.63 26.50 35.70
C SER A 466 -11.01 25.25 34.91
N ARG A 467 -10.20 24.85 33.92
CA ARG A 467 -10.43 23.60 33.17
C ARG A 467 -10.43 22.37 34.09
N CYS A 468 -9.65 22.43 35.17
CA CYS A 468 -9.56 21.37 36.15
C CYS A 468 -10.76 21.28 37.09
N ASN A 469 -11.40 22.42 37.36
CA ASN A 469 -12.59 22.49 38.21
C ASN A 469 -13.90 22.30 37.41
N HIS A 470 -13.91 22.68 36.12
CA HIS A 470 -15.15 22.82 35.33
C HIS A 470 -15.11 22.18 33.94
N ARG A 471 -14.03 21.51 33.52
CA ARG A 471 -13.75 21.07 32.13
C ARG A 471 -13.51 22.23 31.15
N LYS A 472 -13.28 21.90 29.87
CA LYS A 472 -13.23 22.89 28.77
C LYS A 472 -14.50 23.72 28.77
N ILE A 473 -14.34 25.02 28.53
CA ILE A 473 -15.47 25.96 28.55
C ILE A 473 -16.58 25.58 27.56
N SER A 474 -16.23 24.93 26.43
CA SER A 474 -17.20 24.36 25.47
C SER A 474 -18.15 23.33 26.07
N ASP A 475 -17.70 22.58 27.07
CA ASP A 475 -18.40 21.42 27.62
C ASP A 475 -19.27 21.80 28.83
N TRP A 476 -19.28 23.09 29.20
CA TRP A 476 -20.02 23.57 30.35
C TRP A 476 -21.53 23.46 30.10
N ASN A 477 -22.23 22.70 30.95
CA ASN A 477 -23.69 22.72 30.95
C ASN A 477 -24.20 24.03 31.54
N ILE A 478 -24.58 24.97 30.67
CA ILE A 478 -25.07 26.29 31.05
C ILE A 478 -26.61 26.42 31.01
N SER A 479 -27.32 25.34 30.70
CA SER A 479 -28.79 25.35 30.46
C SER A 479 -29.64 25.88 31.64
N ALA A 480 -29.08 25.90 32.84
CA ALA A 480 -29.75 26.42 34.04
C ALA A 480 -29.66 27.96 34.18
N PHE A 481 -28.82 28.65 33.39
CA PHE A 481 -28.57 30.08 33.52
C PHE A 481 -29.41 30.90 32.54
N THR A 482 -30.28 31.76 33.07
CA THR A 482 -31.18 32.60 32.25
C THR A 482 -30.66 34.02 32.01
N ASN A 483 -29.55 34.41 32.64
CA ASN A 483 -28.95 35.73 32.49
C ASN A 483 -27.43 35.60 32.41
N LEU A 484 -26.89 35.91 31.23
CA LEU A 484 -25.46 35.92 30.92
C LEU A 484 -24.98 37.34 30.55
N ASP A 485 -25.78 38.36 30.83
CA ASP A 485 -25.41 39.76 30.56
C ASP A 485 -24.09 40.06 31.26
N SER A 486 -23.21 40.75 30.55
CA SER A 486 -21.91 41.18 31.05
C SER A 486 -20.93 40.08 31.45
N LEU A 487 -21.19 38.80 31.16
CA LEU A 487 -20.30 37.68 31.50
C LEU A 487 -18.85 37.88 31.00
N PHE A 488 -18.71 38.52 29.84
CA PHE A 488 -17.43 38.80 29.17
C PHE A 488 -17.12 40.30 28.97
N ASP A 489 -17.85 41.22 29.59
CA ASP A 489 -17.82 42.67 29.28
C ASP A 489 -16.45 43.37 29.41
N SER A 490 -15.50 42.78 30.12
CA SER A 490 -14.14 43.30 30.33
C SER A 490 -13.05 42.45 29.68
N ARG A 491 -13.42 41.45 28.89
CA ARG A 491 -12.56 40.32 28.57
C ARG A 491 -12.17 40.26 27.10
N THR A 492 -11.37 41.23 26.67
CA THR A 492 -11.09 41.54 25.25
C THR A 492 -10.33 40.47 24.45
N ASN A 493 -9.81 39.43 25.10
CA ASN A 493 -8.97 38.39 24.49
C ASN A 493 -9.62 37.00 24.52
N PHE A 494 -10.95 36.89 24.72
CA PHE A 494 -11.64 35.61 24.61
C PHE A 494 -11.55 35.07 23.18
N ASN A 495 -11.12 33.82 23.01
CA ASN A 495 -11.09 33.15 21.70
C ASN A 495 -11.47 31.66 21.77
N GLU A 496 -12.05 31.21 22.87
CA GLU A 496 -12.42 29.81 23.06
C GLU A 496 -13.75 29.49 22.37
N ASN A 497 -13.92 28.24 21.97
CA ASN A 497 -15.17 27.76 21.37
C ASN A 497 -16.24 27.58 22.46
N ILE A 498 -17.37 28.26 22.30
CA ILE A 498 -18.58 28.12 23.14
C ILE A 498 -19.83 27.86 22.28
N GLY A 499 -19.65 27.33 21.06
CA GLY A 499 -20.74 27.11 20.10
C GLY A 499 -21.77 26.07 20.54
N ASP A 500 -21.42 25.21 21.50
CA ASP A 500 -22.28 24.15 22.04
C ASP A 500 -23.08 24.58 23.28
N TRP A 501 -22.99 25.85 23.67
CA TRP A 501 -23.82 26.45 24.71
C TRP A 501 -25.25 26.70 24.21
N ASP A 502 -26.24 26.05 24.83
CA ASP A 502 -27.69 26.16 24.52
C ASP A 502 -28.31 27.50 24.98
#